data_AF-A0A843FZB0-F1
#
_entry.id   AF-A0A843FZB0-F1
#
_cell.length_a   1.000
_cell.length_b   1.000
_cell.length_c   1.000
_cell.angle_alpha   90.00
_cell.angle_beta   90.00
_cell.angle_gamma   90.00
#
_symmetry.space_group_name_H-M   'P 1'
#
loop_
_entity.id
_entity.type
_entity.pdbx_description
1 polymer ?
#
loop_
_entity_poly.entity_id
_entity_poly.type
_entity_poly.pdbx_seq_one_letter_code
_entity_poly.pdbx_strand_id
1 'polypeptide(L)'
;MIFEETLVFYNPSDAENFMRQLFAQGYRAKMKKINTLVNEAHCKAKISDLKLYFADALKDAKDDAGNGEVAEEVSETYSSIIADIDTVIADLKEFLSARDDGAVISDDPDVKRFLEIMKKEGMVENAPTDGAAASDGNDDFFSRMLRIMLVLNDNGMIEDLAGKDGDNDEDAEKILHKKDIPVEDLIMSMPSDLFLGGNSQKNRREHNIKTVVNVVSGAEYHVTTPIEYSISANFDKLDRMVADYDIDPASYTKMKENIVAKTIIAKNILACIKN
;
A
#
# COMPACT_ATOMS: atom_id res chain seq x y z
N MET A 1 21.28 -25.70 10.63
CA MET A 1 20.45 -25.70 9.42
C MET A 1 19.02 -26.02 9.86
N ILE A 2 18.08 -25.09 9.73
CA ILE A 2 16.67 -25.35 10.06
C ILE A 2 16.02 -25.96 8.81
N PHE A 3 15.41 -27.14 8.97
CA PHE A 3 14.84 -27.90 7.85
C PHE A 3 13.44 -27.46 7.45
N GLU A 4 12.75 -26.73 8.33
CA GLU A 4 11.47 -26.11 8.05
C GLU A 4 11.68 -24.78 7.30
N GLU A 5 10.75 -24.40 6.43
CA GLU A 5 10.73 -23.09 5.76
C GLU A 5 9.54 -22.28 6.24
N THR A 6 9.70 -20.97 6.40
CA THR A 6 8.62 -20.09 6.85
C THR A 6 8.28 -19.08 5.76
N LEU A 7 7.01 -19.04 5.40
CA LEU A 7 6.42 -18.02 4.55
C LEU A 7 5.63 -17.05 5.45
N VAL A 8 5.82 -15.76 5.25
CA VAL A 8 5.18 -14.71 6.06
C VAL A 8 4.04 -14.09 5.26
N PHE A 9 2.87 -14.02 5.90
CA PHE A 9 1.65 -13.44 5.37
C PHE A 9 1.27 -12.21 6.19
N TYR A 10 0.78 -11.17 5.54
CA TYR A 10 0.24 -9.98 6.23
C TYR A 10 -1.28 -10.10 6.44
N ASN A 11 -1.96 -10.96 5.66
CA ASN A 11 -3.38 -11.28 5.83
C ASN A 11 -3.60 -12.66 6.52
N PRO A 12 -4.40 -12.73 7.61
CA PRO A 12 -4.72 -14.01 8.27
C PRO A 12 -5.45 -15.00 7.35
N SER A 13 -6.35 -14.51 6.50
CA SER A 13 -7.17 -15.36 5.63
C SER A 13 -6.32 -16.07 4.59
N ASP A 14 -5.32 -15.37 4.05
CA ASP A 14 -4.37 -15.94 3.08
C ASP A 14 -3.49 -17.00 3.74
N ALA A 15 -3.00 -16.73 4.95
CA ALA A 15 -2.25 -17.70 5.74
C ALA A 15 -3.08 -18.97 6.02
N GLU A 16 -4.35 -18.81 6.41
CA GLU A 16 -5.27 -19.92 6.63
C GLU A 16 -5.58 -20.71 5.35
N ASN A 17 -5.80 -20.03 4.24
CA ASN A 17 -6.06 -20.65 2.96
C ASN A 17 -4.84 -21.44 2.47
N PHE A 18 -3.64 -20.86 2.58
CA PHE A 18 -2.39 -21.54 2.27
C PHE A 18 -2.20 -22.79 3.14
N MET A 19 -2.45 -22.69 4.45
CA MET A 19 -2.45 -23.83 5.37
C MET A 19 -3.43 -24.94 4.95
N ARG A 20 -4.68 -24.59 4.59
CA ARG A 20 -5.68 -25.56 4.10
C ARG A 20 -5.20 -26.28 2.84
N GLN A 21 -4.59 -25.55 1.91
CA GLN A 21 -4.05 -26.14 0.69
C GLN A 21 -2.86 -27.07 0.95
N LEU A 22 -2.01 -26.78 1.93
CA LEU A 22 -0.94 -27.68 2.37
C LEU A 22 -1.51 -28.95 3.02
N PHE A 23 -2.53 -28.81 3.87
CA PHE A 23 -3.20 -29.96 4.49
C PHE A 23 -3.89 -30.86 3.47
N ALA A 24 -4.55 -30.29 2.45
CA ALA A 24 -5.16 -31.04 1.36
C ALA A 24 -4.14 -31.87 0.57
N GLN A 25 -2.88 -31.44 0.58
CA GLN A 25 -1.75 -32.16 -0.03
C GLN A 25 -1.05 -33.13 0.94
N GLY A 26 -1.54 -33.25 2.19
CA GLY A 26 -1.02 -34.16 3.20
C GLY A 26 0.11 -33.60 4.06
N TYR A 27 0.45 -32.31 3.93
CA TYR A 27 1.52 -31.69 4.71
C TYR A 27 0.98 -31.06 5.99
N ARG A 28 1.68 -31.28 7.10
CA ARG A 28 1.35 -30.64 8.39
C ARG A 28 2.20 -29.39 8.60
N ALA A 29 1.68 -28.27 8.12
CA ALA A 29 2.26 -26.96 8.41
C ALA A 29 1.78 -26.42 9.76
N LYS A 30 2.53 -25.45 10.31
CA LYS A 30 2.19 -24.74 11.55
C LYS A 30 2.05 -23.26 11.24
N MET A 31 1.03 -22.62 11.81
CA MET A 31 0.85 -21.17 11.71
C MET A 31 1.11 -20.53 13.08
N LYS A 32 1.83 -19.42 13.10
CA LYS A 32 2.07 -18.60 14.28
C LYS A 32 1.79 -17.14 13.96
N LYS A 33 0.93 -16.50 14.75
CA LYS A 33 0.76 -15.05 14.74
C LYS A 33 1.90 -14.38 15.51
N ILE A 34 2.53 -13.38 14.91
CA ILE A 34 3.53 -12.54 15.54
C ILE A 34 3.03 -11.10 15.42
N ASN A 35 2.90 -10.41 16.56
CA ASN A 35 2.60 -8.99 16.54
C ASN A 35 3.89 -8.23 16.25
N THR A 36 3.88 -7.39 15.23
CA THR A 36 5.03 -6.58 14.81
C THR A 36 4.65 -5.11 14.84
N LEU A 37 5.67 -4.24 14.85
CA LEU A 37 5.45 -2.82 14.65
C LEU A 37 5.58 -2.57 13.15
N VAL A 38 4.49 -2.14 12.53
CA VAL A 38 4.48 -1.71 11.14
C VAL A 38 4.71 -0.21 11.15
N ASN A 39 5.74 0.21 10.42
CA ASN A 39 6.08 1.61 10.26
C ASN A 39 5.56 2.07 8.90
N GLU A 40 4.57 2.95 8.91
CA GLU A 40 4.13 3.65 7.72
C GLU A 40 4.72 5.05 7.74
N ALA A 41 5.43 5.40 6.67
CA ALA A 41 6.02 6.72 6.53
C ALA A 41 5.37 7.45 5.36
N HIS A 42 4.74 8.58 5.64
CA HIS A 42 4.16 9.47 4.64
C HIS A 42 4.86 10.82 4.68
N CYS A 43 4.94 11.46 3.53
CA CYS A 43 5.41 12.82 3.36
C CYS A 43 4.22 13.75 3.19
N LYS A 44 4.13 14.80 4.02
CA LYS A 44 3.12 15.86 3.94
C LYS A 44 3.78 17.17 3.54
N ALA A 45 3.24 17.82 2.51
CA ALA A 45 3.63 19.16 2.09
C ALA A 45 2.47 19.82 1.33
N LYS A 46 2.61 21.10 0.98
CA LYS A 46 1.69 21.72 0.02
C LYS A 46 1.78 21.00 -1.33
N ILE A 47 0.68 20.92 -2.05
CA ILE A 47 0.64 20.32 -3.39
C ILE A 47 1.67 21.01 -4.32
N SER A 48 1.77 22.34 -4.28
CA SER A 48 2.77 23.12 -5.02
C SER A 48 4.22 22.76 -4.66
N ASP A 49 4.51 22.61 -3.37
CA ASP A 49 5.85 22.22 -2.88
C ASP A 49 6.24 20.80 -3.33
N LEU A 50 5.29 19.86 -3.28
CA LEU A 50 5.48 18.49 -3.78
C LEU A 50 5.75 18.50 -5.29
N LYS A 51 4.94 19.24 -6.04
CA LYS A 51 5.13 19.37 -7.49
C LYS A 51 6.49 19.95 -7.84
N LEU A 52 6.93 20.98 -7.12
CA LEU A 52 8.25 21.58 -7.30
C LEU A 52 9.37 20.57 -6.99
N TYR A 53 9.25 19.84 -5.88
CA TYR A 53 10.22 18.79 -5.52
C TYR A 53 10.37 17.75 -6.62
N PHE A 54 9.27 17.19 -7.12
CA PHE A 54 9.34 16.16 -8.16
C PHE A 54 9.82 16.72 -9.50
N ALA A 55 9.52 17.99 -9.81
CA ALA A 55 10.05 18.66 -11.00
C ALA A 55 11.57 18.83 -10.94
N ASP A 56 12.11 19.22 -9.79
CA ASP A 56 13.56 19.34 -9.58
C ASP A 56 14.23 17.96 -9.59
N ALA A 57 13.62 16.95 -8.94
CA ALA A 57 14.12 15.58 -8.97
C ALA A 57 14.11 14.97 -10.39
N LEU A 58 13.08 15.28 -11.19
CA LEU A 58 13.01 14.88 -12.60
C LEU A 58 14.09 15.56 -13.44
N LYS A 59 14.38 16.83 -13.17
CA LYS A 59 15.45 17.55 -13.85
C LYS A 59 16.80 16.93 -13.52
N ASP A 60 17.08 16.69 -12.24
CA ASP A 60 18.32 16.05 -11.81
C ASP A 60 18.47 14.64 -12.42
N ALA A 61 17.39 13.85 -12.42
CA ALA A 61 17.38 12.52 -13.05
C ALA A 61 17.66 12.57 -14.56
N LYS A 62 17.14 13.58 -15.27
CA LYS A 62 17.42 13.80 -16.70
C LYS A 62 18.83 14.28 -16.97
N ASP A 63 19.37 15.13 -16.10
CA ASP A 63 20.76 15.61 -16.20
C ASP A 63 21.75 14.46 -15.95
N ASP A 64 21.40 13.50 -15.08
CA ASP A 64 22.16 12.27 -14.81
C ASP A 64 21.90 11.13 -15.82
N ALA A 65 20.83 11.20 -16.62
CA ALA A 65 20.43 10.18 -17.61
C ALA A 65 21.42 9.95 -18.76
N GLY A 66 22.52 10.71 -18.81
CA GLY A 66 23.70 10.35 -19.62
C GLY A 66 24.35 9.01 -19.26
N ASN A 67 23.88 8.29 -18.21
CA ASN A 67 24.54 7.13 -17.60
C ASN A 67 23.71 5.82 -17.51
N GLY A 68 22.63 5.63 -18.30
CA GLY A 68 22.03 4.29 -18.53
C GLY A 68 20.53 4.11 -18.17
N GLU A 69 20.01 2.89 -18.41
CA GLU A 69 18.57 2.52 -18.35
C GLU A 69 17.87 2.85 -17.02
N VAL A 70 18.59 2.77 -15.89
CA VAL A 70 18.04 3.07 -14.55
C VAL A 70 17.60 4.53 -14.40
N ALA A 71 18.28 5.47 -15.07
CA ALA A 71 17.93 6.89 -14.99
C ALA A 71 16.69 7.24 -15.82
N GLU A 72 16.42 6.46 -16.88
CA GLU A 72 15.22 6.60 -17.71
C GLU A 72 13.98 6.16 -16.94
N GLU A 73 14.02 5.01 -16.28
CA GLU A 73 12.92 4.49 -15.43
C GLU A 73 12.58 5.44 -14.27
N VAL A 74 13.60 6.02 -13.61
CA VAL A 74 13.40 7.03 -12.55
C VAL A 74 12.75 8.30 -13.11
N SER A 75 13.18 8.75 -14.29
CA SER A 75 12.62 9.94 -14.95
C SER A 75 11.17 9.73 -15.39
N GLU A 76 10.83 8.55 -15.91
CA GLU A 76 9.45 8.19 -16.24
C GLU A 76 8.58 8.18 -14.99
N THR A 77 9.08 7.59 -13.90
CA THR A 77 8.37 7.53 -12.62
C THR A 77 8.05 8.93 -12.08
N TYR A 78 9.03 9.84 -12.03
CA TYR A 78 8.78 11.21 -11.58
C TYR A 78 7.86 12.00 -12.53
N SER A 79 7.96 11.77 -13.83
CA SER A 79 7.05 12.39 -14.80
C SER A 79 5.60 11.94 -14.56
N SER A 80 5.40 10.64 -14.29
CA SER A 80 4.09 10.08 -13.94
C SER A 80 3.54 10.70 -12.65
N ILE A 81 4.38 10.78 -11.60
CA ILE A 81 3.98 11.40 -10.32
C ILE A 81 3.53 12.86 -10.50
N ILE A 82 4.24 13.65 -11.31
CA ILE A 82 3.84 15.04 -11.58
C ILE A 82 2.49 15.11 -12.30
N ALA A 83 2.25 14.24 -13.28
CA ALA A 83 0.98 14.16 -13.99
C ALA A 83 -0.18 13.73 -13.06
N ASP A 84 0.09 12.80 -12.14
CA ASP A 84 -0.83 12.40 -11.09
C ASP A 84 -1.19 13.56 -10.16
N ILE A 85 -0.20 14.36 -9.74
CA ILE A 85 -0.43 15.57 -8.93
C ILE A 85 -1.32 16.57 -9.70
N ASP A 86 -1.09 16.75 -11.00
CA ASP A 86 -1.91 17.63 -11.84
C ASP A 86 -3.36 17.15 -11.96
N THR A 87 -3.55 15.83 -12.04
CA THR A 87 -4.88 15.20 -12.02
C THR A 87 -5.58 15.48 -10.69
N VAL A 88 -4.89 15.30 -9.56
CA VAL A 88 -5.44 15.61 -8.22
C VAL A 88 -5.82 17.08 -8.09
N ILE A 89 -5.03 18.01 -8.63
CA ILE A 89 -5.38 19.44 -8.64
C ILE A 89 -6.67 19.69 -9.42
N ALA A 90 -6.79 19.10 -10.61
CA ALA A 90 -7.98 19.25 -11.45
C ALA A 90 -9.23 18.70 -10.76
N ASP A 91 -9.10 17.50 -10.18
CA ASP A 91 -10.16 16.82 -9.46
C ASP A 91 -10.64 17.58 -8.21
N LEU A 92 -9.70 18.11 -7.41
CA LEU A 92 -10.04 18.94 -6.26
C LEU A 92 -10.74 20.24 -6.68
N LYS A 93 -10.28 20.88 -7.76
CA LYS A 93 -10.92 22.08 -8.30
C LYS A 93 -12.35 21.79 -8.75
N GLU A 94 -12.55 20.72 -9.51
CA GLU A 94 -13.88 20.27 -9.94
C GLU A 94 -14.76 20.01 -8.71
N PHE A 95 -14.28 19.18 -7.78
CA PHE A 95 -15.02 18.79 -6.58
C PHE A 95 -15.44 19.99 -5.73
N LEU A 96 -14.52 20.91 -5.46
CA LEU A 96 -14.78 22.11 -4.67
C LEU A 96 -15.65 23.13 -5.42
N SER A 97 -15.53 23.22 -6.75
CA SER A 97 -16.36 24.15 -7.54
C SER A 97 -17.83 23.73 -7.63
N ALA A 98 -18.10 22.43 -7.57
CA ALA A 98 -19.44 21.86 -7.71
C ALA A 98 -20.31 21.95 -6.46
N ARG A 99 -19.73 22.30 -5.30
CA ARG A 99 -20.39 22.24 -3.98
C ARG A 99 -20.23 23.57 -3.28
N ASP A 100 -21.20 24.00 -2.46
CA ASP A 100 -21.06 25.22 -1.65
C ASP A 100 -20.28 24.95 -0.36
N ASP A 101 -19.84 26.02 0.30
CA ASP A 101 -19.31 25.93 1.67
C ASP A 101 -20.44 25.56 2.65
N GLY A 102 -20.17 24.67 3.61
CA GLY A 102 -21.17 24.12 4.53
C GLY A 102 -22.10 23.07 3.90
N ALA A 103 -21.82 22.62 2.68
CA ALA A 103 -22.63 21.58 2.03
C ALA A 103 -22.48 20.23 2.74
N VAL A 104 -23.61 19.54 2.94
CA VAL A 104 -23.61 18.13 3.35
C VAL A 104 -23.20 17.29 2.14
N ILE A 105 -22.02 16.69 2.20
CA ILE A 105 -21.45 15.93 1.08
C ILE A 105 -21.76 14.44 1.16
N SER A 106 -22.29 13.93 2.27
CA SER A 106 -22.68 12.51 2.39
C SER A 106 -23.80 12.10 1.42
N ASP A 107 -24.65 13.04 1.00
CA ASP A 107 -25.73 12.79 0.03
C ASP A 107 -25.28 12.90 -1.43
N ASP A 108 -24.04 13.33 -1.65
CA ASP A 108 -23.47 13.42 -2.99
C ASP A 108 -23.30 12.00 -3.59
N PRO A 109 -23.77 11.73 -4.82
CA PRO A 109 -23.74 10.38 -5.39
C PRO A 109 -22.34 9.76 -5.42
N ASP A 110 -21.30 10.56 -5.69
CA ASP A 110 -19.92 10.06 -5.77
C ASP A 110 -19.36 9.80 -4.36
N VAL A 111 -19.59 10.71 -3.42
CA VAL A 111 -19.16 10.52 -2.03
C VAL A 111 -19.88 9.35 -1.38
N LYS A 112 -21.20 9.24 -1.57
CA LYS A 112 -22.00 8.13 -1.06
C LYS A 112 -21.49 6.79 -1.59
N ARG A 113 -21.27 6.69 -2.91
CA ARG A 113 -20.70 5.49 -3.53
C ARG A 113 -19.33 5.15 -2.96
N PHE A 114 -18.47 6.16 -2.76
CA PHE A 114 -17.15 5.97 -2.15
C PHE A 114 -17.26 5.42 -0.71
N LEU A 115 -18.12 5.99 0.12
CA LEU A 115 -18.35 5.54 1.50
C LEU A 115 -18.92 4.12 1.56
N GLU A 116 -19.82 3.75 0.64
CA GLU A 116 -20.35 2.38 0.53
C GLU A 116 -19.25 1.36 0.18
N ILE A 117 -18.30 1.72 -0.68
CA ILE A 117 -17.13 0.88 -1.01
C ILE A 117 -16.24 0.71 0.24
N MET A 118 -15.88 1.81 0.92
CA MET A 118 -15.09 1.78 2.16
C MET A 118 -15.72 0.85 3.21
N LYS A 119 -17.04 0.94 3.40
CA LYS A 119 -17.78 0.09 4.35
C LYS A 119 -17.76 -1.39 3.95
N LYS A 120 -17.93 -1.68 2.65
CA LYS A 120 -17.90 -3.06 2.13
C LYS A 120 -16.53 -3.72 2.32
N GLU A 121 -15.45 -2.96 2.15
CA GLU A 121 -14.07 -3.46 2.25
C GLU A 121 -13.55 -3.51 3.69
N GLY A 122 -14.34 -3.06 4.67
CA GLY A 122 -13.93 -3.03 6.07
C GLY A 122 -12.78 -2.04 6.35
N MET A 123 -12.59 -1.07 5.44
CA MET A 123 -11.59 -0.02 5.59
C MET A 123 -12.13 1.03 6.55
N VAL A 124 -11.70 0.93 7.81
CA VAL A 124 -11.93 1.97 8.82
C VAL A 124 -11.13 3.21 8.41
N GLU A 125 -11.57 4.42 8.78
CA GLU A 125 -10.98 5.74 8.44
C GLU A 125 -9.47 5.93 8.74
N ASN A 126 -8.79 4.89 9.27
CA ASN A 126 -7.33 4.82 9.49
C ASN A 126 -6.65 3.73 8.65
N ALA A 127 -7.22 3.34 7.50
CA ALA A 127 -6.61 2.34 6.63
C ALA A 127 -5.21 2.80 6.16
N PRO A 128 -4.20 1.91 6.20
CA PRO A 128 -2.88 2.17 5.61
C PRO A 128 -3.00 2.69 4.19
N THR A 129 -2.16 3.65 3.80
CA THR A 129 -2.13 4.17 2.41
C THR A 129 -1.56 3.20 1.39
N ASP A 130 -1.30 1.94 1.77
CA ASP A 130 -0.68 0.96 0.89
C ASP A 130 -1.77 0.16 0.20
N GLY A 131 -2.04 0.53 -1.05
CA GLY A 131 -2.47 -0.43 -2.08
C GLY A 131 -3.76 -1.20 -1.78
N ALA A 132 -4.75 -0.55 -1.17
CA ALA A 132 -6.13 -1.00 -1.20
C ALA A 132 -6.64 -1.08 -2.66
N ALA A 133 -6.26 -2.15 -3.35
CA ALA A 133 -6.82 -2.50 -4.64
C ALA A 133 -8.26 -2.92 -4.39
N ALA A 134 -9.19 -1.98 -4.57
CA ALA A 134 -10.60 -2.29 -4.68
C ALA A 134 -10.75 -3.29 -5.82
N SER A 135 -10.96 -4.57 -5.52
CA SER A 135 -11.14 -5.59 -6.55
C SER A 135 -12.51 -5.39 -7.19
N ASP A 136 -12.59 -4.67 -8.32
CA ASP A 136 -13.59 -4.81 -9.40
C ASP A 136 -13.75 -3.49 -10.19
N GLY A 137 -12.89 -3.17 -11.16
CA GLY A 137 -13.13 -2.18 -12.24
C GLY A 137 -13.54 -0.75 -11.83
N ASN A 138 -13.56 -0.47 -10.54
CA ASN A 138 -13.91 0.77 -9.86
C ASN A 138 -12.65 1.43 -9.29
N ASP A 139 -11.49 0.83 -9.52
CA ASP A 139 -10.20 1.14 -8.93
C ASP A 139 -9.83 2.61 -9.18
N ASP A 140 -10.08 3.12 -10.38
CA ASP A 140 -9.81 4.50 -10.77
C ASP A 140 -10.73 5.50 -10.04
N PHE A 141 -12.03 5.22 -10.00
CA PHE A 141 -12.99 6.04 -9.26
C PHE A 141 -12.68 6.06 -7.75
N PHE A 142 -12.43 4.89 -7.17
CA PHE A 142 -12.14 4.77 -5.74
C PHE A 142 -10.83 5.47 -5.40
N SER A 143 -9.77 5.26 -6.18
CA SER A 143 -8.47 5.92 -6.00
C SER A 143 -8.58 7.43 -6.11
N ARG A 144 -9.33 7.93 -7.10
CA ARG A 144 -9.63 9.36 -7.27
C ARG A 144 -10.33 9.94 -6.05
N MET A 145 -11.43 9.32 -5.63
CA MET A 145 -12.22 9.79 -4.48
C MET A 145 -11.43 9.70 -3.17
N LEU A 146 -10.66 8.62 -2.96
CA LEU A 146 -9.78 8.47 -1.81
C LEU A 146 -8.77 9.62 -1.73
N ARG A 147 -8.11 9.96 -2.85
CA ARG A 147 -7.15 11.08 -2.92
C ARG A 147 -7.82 12.41 -2.57
N ILE A 148 -9.01 12.70 -3.12
CA ILE A 148 -9.77 13.91 -2.79
C ILE A 148 -10.07 13.95 -1.28
N MET A 149 -10.67 12.88 -0.74
CA MET A 149 -11.10 12.84 0.66
C MET A 149 -9.93 12.94 1.63
N LEU A 150 -8.78 12.32 1.31
CA LEU A 150 -7.55 12.44 2.11
C LEU A 150 -7.02 13.87 2.14
N VAL A 151 -6.99 14.56 0.99
CA VAL A 151 -6.56 15.98 0.95
C VAL A 151 -7.52 16.84 1.76
N LEU A 152 -8.83 16.67 1.60
CA LEU A 152 -9.81 17.42 2.38
C LEU A 152 -9.64 17.18 3.89
N ASN A 153 -9.43 15.92 4.30
CA ASN A 153 -9.21 15.55 5.71
C ASN A 153 -7.89 16.10 6.28
N ASP A 154 -6.78 15.99 5.55
CA ASP A 154 -5.48 16.55 5.93
C ASP A 154 -5.53 18.07 6.13
N ASN A 155 -6.45 18.73 5.44
CA ASN A 155 -6.70 20.15 5.56
C ASN A 155 -7.86 20.48 6.50
N GLY A 156 -8.47 19.52 7.20
CA GLY A 156 -9.59 19.77 8.11
C GLY A 156 -10.78 20.45 7.43
N MET A 157 -11.05 20.09 6.18
CA MET A 157 -12.15 20.61 5.36
C MET A 157 -13.38 19.71 5.42
N ILE A 158 -13.34 18.63 6.19
CA ILE A 158 -14.47 17.73 6.44
C ILE A 158 -14.75 17.74 7.94
N GLU A 159 -16.01 17.96 8.31
CA GLU A 159 -16.51 17.78 9.67
C GLU A 159 -17.52 16.63 9.69
N ASP A 160 -17.35 15.70 10.63
CA ASP A 160 -18.32 14.64 10.90
C ASP A 160 -19.36 15.16 11.89
N LEU A 161 -20.59 15.34 11.42
CA LEU A 161 -21.74 15.51 12.30
C LEU A 161 -22.16 14.14 12.83
N ALA A 162 -21.68 13.81 14.03
CA ALA A 162 -22.25 12.71 14.80
C ALA A 162 -23.76 12.96 14.97
N GLY A 163 -24.58 11.97 14.64
CA GLY A 163 -26.02 12.02 14.85
C GLY A 163 -26.31 12.44 16.30
N LYS A 164 -27.07 13.52 16.48
CA LYS A 164 -27.39 14.08 17.81
C LYS A 164 -28.19 13.15 18.71
N ASP A 165 -28.63 12.00 18.21
CA ASP A 165 -29.35 10.99 18.97
C ASP A 165 -28.61 9.67 18.79
N GLY A 166 -28.22 9.05 19.91
CA GLY A 166 -27.32 7.89 20.01
C GLY A 166 -27.78 6.58 19.35
N ASP A 167 -28.06 6.61 18.04
CA ASP A 167 -28.22 5.45 17.19
C ASP A 167 -27.13 5.49 16.10
N ASN A 168 -26.16 4.58 16.24
CA ASN A 168 -25.13 4.16 15.29
C ASN A 168 -24.34 5.27 14.57
N ASP A 169 -23.06 5.42 14.94
CA ASP A 169 -22.00 6.21 14.24
C ASP A 169 -21.80 5.84 12.75
N GLU A 170 -22.65 5.00 12.16
CA GLU A 170 -22.49 4.44 10.81
C GLU A 170 -22.96 5.36 9.68
N ASP A 171 -23.74 6.40 9.97
CA ASP A 171 -24.31 7.33 8.98
C ASP A 171 -24.02 8.81 9.33
N ALA A 172 -22.85 9.10 9.93
CA ALA A 172 -22.47 10.48 10.24
C ALA A 172 -22.44 11.35 8.96
N GLU A 173 -23.20 12.44 8.96
CA GLU A 173 -23.21 13.39 7.86
C GLU A 173 -21.86 14.11 7.81
N LYS A 174 -21.23 14.14 6.63
CA LYS A 174 -19.98 14.85 6.38
C LYS A 174 -20.31 16.22 5.81
N ILE A 175 -19.82 17.28 6.46
CA ILE A 175 -19.95 18.66 5.98
C ILE A 175 -18.63 19.14 5.39
N LEU A 176 -18.69 19.74 4.22
CA LEU A 176 -17.55 20.40 3.57
C LEU A 176 -17.37 21.82 4.10
N HIS A 177 -16.20 22.11 4.66
CA HIS A 177 -15.76 23.44 5.06
C HIS A 177 -14.65 23.93 4.14
N LYS A 178 -14.99 24.83 3.22
CA LYS A 178 -14.04 25.39 2.28
C LYS A 178 -13.09 26.34 2.97
N LYS A 179 -11.83 26.31 2.52
CA LYS A 179 -10.82 27.28 2.91
C LYS A 179 -10.64 28.29 1.80
N ASP A 180 -10.44 29.55 2.18
CA ASP A 180 -10.08 30.63 1.24
C ASP A 180 -8.58 30.58 0.91
N ILE A 181 -8.15 29.46 0.32
CA ILE A 181 -6.78 29.23 -0.17
C ILE A 181 -6.84 28.49 -1.52
N PRO A 182 -5.86 28.71 -2.41
CA PRO A 182 -5.74 27.92 -3.65
C PRO A 182 -5.59 26.43 -3.37
N VAL A 183 -6.07 25.58 -4.30
CA VAL A 183 -5.91 24.12 -4.20
C VAL A 183 -4.44 23.73 -4.12
N GLU A 184 -3.57 24.43 -4.84
CA GLU A 184 -2.13 24.20 -4.85
C GLU A 184 -1.45 24.47 -3.49
N ASP A 185 -2.12 25.20 -2.59
CA ASP A 185 -1.65 25.48 -1.23
C ASP A 185 -2.22 24.51 -0.18
N LEU A 186 -3.10 23.58 -0.58
CA LEU A 186 -3.57 22.50 0.29
C LEU A 186 -2.45 21.51 0.58
N ILE A 187 -2.50 20.93 1.77
CA ILE A 187 -1.61 19.84 2.19
C ILE A 187 -2.03 18.53 1.55
N MET A 188 -1.09 17.80 0.96
CA MET A 188 -1.28 16.45 0.45
C MET A 188 -0.28 15.51 1.11
N SER A 189 -0.76 14.32 1.49
CA SER A 189 0.07 13.21 1.96
C SER A 189 0.43 12.28 0.80
N MET A 190 1.69 11.88 0.73
CA MET A 190 2.19 10.89 -0.23
C MET A 190 3.03 9.81 0.47
N PRO A 191 2.95 8.55 0.02
CA PRO A 191 3.86 7.50 0.47
C PRO A 191 5.34 7.89 0.34
N SER A 192 6.15 7.58 1.35
CA SER A 192 7.55 8.04 1.40
C SER A 192 8.51 7.31 0.47
N ASP A 193 8.09 6.16 -0.06
CA ASP A 193 8.76 5.32 -1.05
C ASP A 193 8.75 5.95 -2.45
N LEU A 194 7.75 6.77 -2.78
CA LEU A 194 7.70 7.55 -4.03
C LEU A 194 8.86 8.56 -4.19
N PHE A 195 9.61 8.81 -3.12
CA PHE A 195 10.76 9.70 -3.11
C PHE A 195 12.04 8.91 -3.46
N LEU A 196 12.09 8.42 -4.71
CA LEU A 196 13.09 7.51 -5.28
C LEU A 196 14.42 8.20 -5.62
N GLY A 197 15.18 8.61 -4.62
CA GLY A 197 16.47 9.25 -4.85
C GLY A 197 17.14 9.61 -3.55
N GLY A 198 18.47 9.49 -3.51
CA GLY A 198 19.35 9.76 -2.38
C GLY A 198 18.76 10.67 -1.30
N ASN A 199 18.17 10.03 -0.30
CA ASN A 199 17.61 10.63 0.89
C ASN A 199 18.63 11.55 1.57
N SER A 200 18.45 12.85 1.38
CA SER A 200 18.73 13.75 2.49
C SER A 200 17.40 14.32 2.94
N GLN A 201 17.10 14.16 4.24
CA GLN A 201 16.10 15.01 4.90
C GLN A 201 16.31 16.50 4.58
N LYS A 202 17.55 16.89 4.22
CA LYS A 202 17.90 18.23 3.77
C LYS A 202 17.15 18.64 2.50
N ASN A 203 17.12 17.84 1.44
CA ASN A 203 16.35 18.17 0.24
C ASN A 203 14.84 18.26 0.55
N ARG A 204 14.29 17.31 1.32
CA ARG A 204 12.89 17.37 1.75
C ARG A 204 12.57 18.63 2.56
N ARG A 205 13.48 19.07 3.44
CA ARG A 205 13.36 20.33 4.21
C ARG A 205 13.41 21.56 3.31
N GLU A 206 14.23 21.57 2.27
CA GLU A 206 14.32 22.68 1.30
C GLU A 206 12.98 22.90 0.58
N HIS A 207 12.20 21.83 0.38
CA HIS A 207 10.84 21.87 -0.18
C HIS A 207 9.72 21.83 0.87
N ASN A 208 9.99 22.15 2.14
CA ASN A 208 9.00 22.14 3.23
C ASN A 208 8.24 20.81 3.43
N ILE A 209 8.82 19.69 2.98
CA ILE A 209 8.22 18.36 3.07
C ILE A 209 8.50 17.76 4.46
N LYS A 210 7.43 17.45 5.18
CA LYS A 210 7.51 16.82 6.51
C LYS A 210 7.26 15.32 6.36
N THR A 211 8.17 14.50 6.85
CA THR A 211 7.93 13.06 6.97
C THR A 211 7.26 12.75 8.31
N VAL A 212 6.08 12.15 8.25
CA VAL A 212 5.33 11.61 9.39
C VAL A 212 5.52 10.10 9.39
N VAL A 213 5.94 9.55 10.52
CA VAL A 213 6.06 8.10 10.71
C VAL A 213 4.99 7.67 11.69
N ASN A 214 4.04 6.88 11.20
CA ASN A 214 3.03 6.21 12.00
C ASN A 214 3.57 4.82 12.36
N VAL A 215 3.62 4.54 13.65
CA VAL A 215 4.02 3.21 14.16
C VAL A 215 2.77 2.56 14.71
N VAL A 216 2.26 1.56 14.00
CA VAL A 216 1.06 0.82 14.38
C VAL A 216 1.42 -0.63 14.72
N SER A 217 0.63 -1.24 15.60
CA SER A 217 0.78 -2.68 15.88
C SER A 217 0.15 -3.47 14.73
N GLY A 218 0.98 -4.05 13.88
CA GLY A 218 0.56 -5.01 12.88
C GLY A 218 0.62 -6.46 13.39
N ALA A 219 0.21 -7.38 12.52
CA ALA A 219 0.35 -8.80 12.76
C ALA A 219 0.85 -9.51 11.50
N GLU A 220 1.89 -10.30 11.66
CA GLU A 220 2.39 -11.21 10.66
C GLU A 220 1.96 -12.64 11.01
N TYR A 221 1.58 -13.40 9.99
CA TYR A 221 1.20 -14.80 10.12
C TYR A 221 2.28 -15.65 9.46
N HIS A 222 3.06 -16.32 10.31
CA HIS A 222 4.20 -17.13 9.90
C HIS A 222 3.74 -18.56 9.69
N VAL A 223 3.70 -19.01 8.43
CA VAL A 223 3.38 -20.39 8.08
C VAL A 223 4.67 -21.17 7.87
N THR A 224 4.97 -22.04 8.83
CA THR A 224 6.11 -22.94 8.79
C THR A 224 5.74 -24.24 8.08
N THR A 225 6.33 -24.45 6.91
CA THR A 225 6.18 -25.66 6.10
C THR A 225 7.17 -26.75 6.53
N PRO A 226 6.73 -28.03 6.52
CA PRO A 226 7.58 -29.13 6.92
C PRO A 226 8.60 -29.48 5.81
N ILE A 227 9.70 -30.14 6.18
CA ILE A 227 10.80 -30.47 5.25
C ILE A 227 10.33 -31.30 4.04
N GLU A 228 9.34 -32.18 4.23
CA GLU A 228 8.78 -33.02 3.17
C GLU A 228 8.14 -32.16 2.08
N TYR A 229 7.50 -31.05 2.45
CA TYR A 229 7.00 -30.09 1.49
C TYR A 229 8.17 -29.44 0.74
N SER A 230 9.19 -28.95 1.45
CA SER A 230 10.33 -28.28 0.83
C SER A 230 11.09 -29.17 -0.17
N ILE A 231 11.12 -30.49 0.01
CA ILE A 231 11.81 -31.41 -0.91
C ILE A 231 10.94 -31.81 -2.11
N SER A 232 9.61 -31.76 -1.96
CA SER A 232 8.64 -32.17 -2.98
C SER A 232 7.90 -31.01 -3.64
N ALA A 233 8.21 -29.77 -3.24
CA ALA A 233 7.57 -28.58 -3.73
C ALA A 233 7.76 -28.43 -5.25
N ASN A 234 6.66 -28.10 -5.93
CA ASN A 234 6.66 -27.71 -7.33
C ASN A 234 6.48 -26.19 -7.37
N PHE A 235 7.41 -25.47 -7.99
CA PHE A 235 7.37 -24.00 -8.03
C PHE A 235 6.17 -23.47 -8.79
N ASP A 236 5.76 -24.06 -9.92
CA ASP A 236 4.57 -23.62 -10.64
C ASP A 236 3.31 -23.76 -9.77
N LYS A 237 3.25 -24.81 -8.95
CA LYS A 237 2.15 -25.00 -8.01
C LYS A 237 2.23 -24.00 -6.87
N LEU A 238 3.40 -23.79 -6.29
CA LEU A 238 3.61 -22.81 -5.21
C LEU A 238 3.27 -21.39 -5.68
N ASP A 239 3.74 -21.00 -6.86
CA ASP A 239 3.46 -19.69 -7.48
C ASP A 239 1.94 -19.49 -7.66
N ARG A 240 1.20 -20.51 -8.12
CA ARG A 240 -0.27 -20.46 -8.21
C ARG A 240 -0.97 -20.43 -6.86
N MET A 241 -0.41 -21.10 -5.86
CA MET A 241 -1.00 -21.14 -4.52
C MET A 241 -0.98 -19.78 -3.85
N VAL A 242 -0.03 -18.90 -4.22
CA VAL A 242 0.21 -17.62 -3.55
C VAL A 242 0.04 -16.40 -4.46
N ALA A 243 -0.42 -16.58 -5.70
CA ALA A 243 -0.45 -15.54 -6.73
C ALA A 243 -1.20 -14.26 -6.29
N ASP A 244 -2.28 -14.43 -5.53
CA ASP A 244 -3.15 -13.34 -5.08
C ASP A 244 -3.04 -13.09 -3.56
N TYR A 245 -2.01 -13.64 -2.91
CA TYR A 245 -1.86 -13.54 -1.45
C TYR A 245 -0.94 -12.40 -1.05
N ASP A 246 -1.30 -11.73 0.04
CA ASP A 246 -0.48 -10.68 0.63
C ASP A 246 0.64 -11.30 1.49
N ILE A 247 1.78 -11.55 0.83
CA ILE A 247 2.96 -12.22 1.39
C ILE A 247 4.19 -11.31 1.40
N ASP A 248 5.09 -11.53 2.36
CA ASP A 248 6.41 -10.89 2.35
C ASP A 248 7.25 -11.43 1.17
N PRO A 249 7.61 -10.60 0.16
CA PRO A 249 8.34 -11.05 -1.02
C PRO A 249 9.73 -11.60 -0.67
N ALA A 250 10.36 -11.09 0.39
CA ALA A 250 11.66 -11.54 0.85
C ALA A 250 11.58 -12.96 1.43
N SER A 251 10.57 -13.23 2.28
CA SER A 251 10.30 -14.57 2.80
C SER A 251 10.00 -15.58 1.67
N TYR A 252 9.25 -15.16 0.66
CA TYR A 252 8.91 -15.99 -0.49
C TYR A 252 10.15 -16.37 -1.32
N THR A 253 10.96 -15.36 -1.67
CA THR A 253 12.20 -15.56 -2.42
C THR A 253 13.13 -16.51 -1.69
N LYS A 254 13.35 -16.26 -0.39
CA LYS A 254 14.19 -17.09 0.48
C LYS A 254 13.69 -18.54 0.55
N MET A 255 12.38 -18.74 0.64
CA MET A 255 11.79 -20.08 0.63
C MET A 255 12.08 -20.81 -0.68
N LYS A 256 11.94 -20.17 -1.85
CA LYS A 256 12.28 -20.78 -3.15
C LYS A 256 13.75 -21.16 -3.22
N GLU A 257 14.66 -20.26 -2.83
CA GLU A 257 16.10 -20.52 -2.80
C GLU A 257 16.46 -21.72 -1.91
N ASN A 258 15.89 -21.77 -0.71
CA ASN A 258 16.13 -22.87 0.22
C ASN A 258 15.56 -24.21 -0.28
N ILE A 259 14.39 -24.20 -0.94
CA ILE A 259 13.81 -25.39 -1.58
C ILE A 259 14.77 -25.95 -2.64
N VAL A 260 15.36 -25.10 -3.48
CA VAL A 260 16.36 -25.51 -4.48
C VAL A 260 17.55 -26.17 -3.79
N ALA A 261 18.14 -25.47 -2.80
CA ALA A 261 19.31 -25.97 -2.07
C ALA A 261 19.03 -27.33 -1.40
N LYS A 262 17.90 -27.46 -0.71
CA LYS A 262 17.48 -28.70 -0.04
C LYS A 262 17.24 -29.85 -1.02
N THR A 263 16.66 -29.56 -2.18
CA THR A 263 16.44 -30.57 -3.22
C THR A 263 17.77 -31.10 -3.78
N ILE A 264 18.76 -30.23 -4.00
CA ILE A 264 20.10 -30.64 -4.46
C ILE A 264 20.78 -31.52 -3.39
N ILE A 265 20.75 -31.09 -2.13
CA ILE A 265 21.33 -31.84 -1.02
C ILE A 265 20.66 -33.22 -0.89
N ALA A 266 19.33 -33.30 -0.94
CA ALA A 266 18.59 -34.55 -0.85
C ALA A 266 18.95 -35.51 -1.99
N LYS A 267 19.08 -35.02 -3.23
CA LYS A 267 19.53 -35.83 -4.38
C LYS A 267 20.93 -36.40 -4.17
N ASN A 268 21.86 -35.59 -3.66
CA ASN A 268 23.24 -36.03 -3.39
C ASN A 268 23.29 -37.11 -2.30
N ILE A 269 22.54 -36.92 -1.21
CA ILE A 269 22.42 -37.91 -0.13
C ILE A 269 21.86 -39.23 -0.67
N LEU A 270 20.78 -39.17 -1.46
CA LEU A 270 20.18 -40.37 -2.07
C LEU A 270 21.13 -41.09 -3.03
N ALA A 271 21.96 -40.36 -3.77
CA ALA A 271 22.99 -40.94 -4.63
C ALA A 271 24.07 -41.67 -3.82
N CYS A 272 24.47 -41.13 -2.66
CA CYS A 272 25.43 -41.78 -1.77
C CYS A 272 24.87 -43.04 -1.08
N ILE A 273 23.57 -43.08 -0.79
CA ILE A 273 22.92 -44.24 -0.13
C ILE A 273 22.62 -45.39 -1.11
N LYS A 274 22.44 -45.08 -2.41
CA LYS A 274 22.15 -46.08 -3.45
C LYS A 274 23.39 -46.76 -4.05
N ASN A 275 24.58 -46.28 -3.69
CA ASN A 275 25.87 -46.93 -4.00
C ASN A 275 26.32 -47.80 -2.82
#